data_AF-A0A0Q9SPJ9-F1
#
_entry.id   AF-A0A0Q9SPJ9-F1
#
_cell.length_a   1.000
_cell.length_b   1.000
_cell.length_c   1.000
_cell.angle_alpha   90.00
_cell.angle_beta   90.00
_cell.angle_gamma   90.00
#
_symmetry.space_group_name_H-M   'P 1'
#
loop_
_entity.id
_entity.type
_entity.pdbx_description
1 polymer ?
#
loop_
_entity_poly.entity_id
_entity_poly.type
_entity_poly.pdbx_seq_one_letter_code
_entity_poly.pdbx_strand_id
1 'polypeptide(L)'
;MIPEGWHFEAQADGSLAIHDQDGRVQGHVEPPWALDSDHRALKTQYTPAGNDLEQTVDTRHAAYPIVMDPTVTTGWWFTTPVYYLKYDWSGTWKLKNYIDDNRTLAAALICNFVPTTVGRTTCQAIFILVRADIIDTVNRAIAAGKCYKVRLPALGGAIALPAYDSYYVTC
;
A
#
# COMPACT_ATOMS: atom_id res chain seq x y z
N MET A 1 5.78 -7.75 7.99
CA MET A 1 5.99 -9.20 8.10
C MET A 1 6.42 -9.84 6.78
N ILE A 2 7.65 -10.35 6.75
CA ILE A 2 8.18 -11.22 5.68
C ILE A 2 8.24 -12.69 6.16
N PRO A 3 8.27 -13.68 5.25
CA PRO A 3 8.40 -15.10 5.60
C PRO A 3 9.67 -15.42 6.40
N GLU A 4 9.67 -16.55 7.11
CA GLU A 4 10.82 -16.97 7.91
C GLU A 4 12.05 -17.26 7.04
N GLY A 5 13.21 -16.76 7.48
CA GLY A 5 14.48 -16.84 6.75
C GLY A 5 14.65 -15.81 5.63
N TRP A 6 13.66 -14.96 5.40
CA TRP A 6 13.80 -13.79 4.51
C TRP A 6 14.32 -12.60 5.32
N HIS A 7 14.95 -11.64 4.66
CA HIS A 7 15.45 -10.43 5.33
C HIS A 7 15.28 -9.17 4.48
N PHE A 8 15.28 -8.02 5.16
CA PHE A 8 15.31 -6.70 4.53
C PHE A 8 16.76 -6.24 4.36
N GLU A 9 17.08 -5.70 3.18
CA GLU A 9 18.34 -5.03 2.89
C GLU A 9 18.06 -3.55 2.57
N ALA A 10 18.61 -2.65 3.37
CA ALA A 10 18.45 -1.22 3.16
C ALA A 10 19.28 -0.71 1.98
N GLN A 11 18.66 0.13 1.15
CA GLN A 11 19.27 0.72 -0.03
C GLN A 11 19.63 2.19 0.20
N ALA A 12 20.51 2.74 -0.64
CA ALA A 12 21.03 4.10 -0.49
C ALA A 12 19.96 5.21 -0.64
N ASP A 13 18.86 4.93 -1.33
CA ASP A 13 17.73 5.84 -1.56
C ASP A 13 16.67 5.79 -0.45
N GLY A 14 16.88 4.99 0.60
CA GLY A 14 15.94 4.82 1.72
C GLY A 14 14.88 3.75 1.49
N SER A 15 14.91 3.07 0.34
CA SER A 15 14.10 1.89 0.05
C SER A 15 14.69 0.62 0.70
N LEU A 16 13.94 -0.48 0.63
CA LEU A 16 14.38 -1.79 1.14
C LEU A 16 14.18 -2.87 0.08
N ALA A 17 15.20 -3.70 -0.16
CA ALA A 17 15.05 -4.94 -0.90
C ALA A 17 14.67 -6.08 0.07
N ILE A 18 13.83 -7.01 -0.40
CA ILE A 18 13.45 -8.21 0.35
C ILE A 18 14.14 -9.40 -0.30
N HIS A 19 14.98 -10.08 0.46
CA HIS A 19 15.75 -11.24 0.01
C HIS A 19 15.22 -12.53 0.60
N ASP A 20 15.16 -13.59 -0.21
CA ASP A 20 14.93 -14.95 0.28
C ASP A 20 16.18 -15.56 0.93
N GLN A 21 16.05 -16.81 1.37
CA GLN A 21 17.12 -17.59 2.01
C GLN A 21 18.32 -17.86 1.08
N ASP A 22 18.10 -17.80 -0.23
CA ASP A 22 19.14 -18.01 -1.26
C ASP A 22 19.75 -16.68 -1.73
N GLY A 23 19.35 -15.55 -1.13
CA GLY A 23 19.82 -14.20 -1.45
C GLY A 23 19.18 -13.56 -2.68
N ARG A 24 18.13 -14.17 -3.27
CA ARG A 24 17.44 -13.59 -4.43
C ARG A 24 16.48 -12.50 -3.99
N VAL A 25 16.45 -11.40 -4.73
CA VAL A 25 15.50 -10.31 -4.50
C VAL A 25 14.10 -10.77 -4.91
N GLN A 26 13.20 -10.84 -3.94
CA GLN A 26 11.80 -11.23 -4.11
C GLN A 26 10.86 -10.03 -4.11
N GLY A 27 11.34 -8.88 -3.64
CA GLY A 27 10.55 -7.66 -3.65
C GLY A 27 11.31 -6.43 -3.20
N HIS A 28 10.59 -5.32 -3.18
CA HIS A 28 11.10 -4.01 -2.85
C HIS A 28 10.04 -3.19 -2.12
N VAL A 29 10.44 -2.51 -1.06
CA VAL A 29 9.65 -1.50 -0.36
C VAL A 29 10.22 -0.15 -0.76
N GLU A 30 9.39 0.69 -1.39
CA GLU A 30 9.78 2.06 -1.77
C GLU A 30 10.20 2.87 -0.53
N PRO A 31 10.94 3.98 -0.68
CA PRO A 31 11.28 4.84 0.44
C PRO A 31 10.02 5.31 1.19
N PRO A 32 10.07 5.37 2.52
CA PRO A 32 8.91 5.76 3.31
C PRO A 32 8.51 7.20 2.99
N TRP A 33 7.21 7.48 3.01
CA TRP A 33 6.71 8.86 3.00
C TRP A 33 5.76 9.13 4.16
N ALA A 34 5.76 10.39 4.56
CA ALA A 34 4.79 10.93 5.50
C ALA A 34 4.48 12.37 5.11
N LEU A 35 3.21 12.76 5.18
CA LEU A 35 2.75 14.12 4.92
C LEU A 35 1.93 14.63 6.10
N ASP A 36 2.03 15.92 6.38
CA ASP A 36 1.11 16.60 7.30
C ASP A 36 -0.17 17.09 6.57
N SER A 37 -1.12 17.67 7.32
CA SER A 37 -2.38 18.16 6.76
C SER A 37 -2.21 19.31 5.76
N ASP A 38 -1.06 19.98 5.78
CA ASP A 38 -0.71 21.06 4.86
C ASP A 38 0.03 20.52 3.61
N HIS A 39 0.03 19.20 3.43
CA HIS A 39 0.71 18.48 2.36
C HIS A 39 2.24 18.63 2.37
N ARG A 40 2.84 19.01 3.51
CA ARG A 40 4.29 19.09 3.63
C ARG A 40 4.86 17.71 3.89
N ALA A 41 5.94 17.37 3.18
CA ALA A 41 6.68 16.15 3.43
C ALA A 41 7.35 16.20 4.81
N LEU A 42 7.05 15.19 5.64
CA LEU A 42 7.70 14.97 6.90
C LEU A 42 8.87 14.02 6.71
N LYS A 43 9.95 14.26 7.46
CA LYS A 43 11.09 13.36 7.47
C LYS A 43 10.65 12.03 8.06
N THR A 44 10.91 10.95 7.34
CA THR A 44 10.55 9.60 7.76
C THR A 44 11.61 8.60 7.33
N GLN A 45 11.71 7.48 8.05
CA GLN A 45 12.66 6.41 7.76
C GLN A 45 12.08 5.06 8.18
N TYR A 46 12.46 4.00 7.46
CA TYR A 46 12.16 2.63 7.85
C TYR A 46 13.31 2.05 8.69
N THR A 47 12.97 1.19 9.63
CA THR A 47 13.93 0.40 10.43
C THR A 47 13.45 -1.05 10.49
N PRO A 48 14.23 -2.02 9.99
CA PRO A 48 13.92 -3.43 10.16
C PRO A 48 13.88 -3.84 11.64
N ALA A 49 12.79 -4.49 12.05
CA ALA A 49 12.57 -5.00 13.40
C ALA A 49 12.27 -6.51 13.32
N GLY A 50 13.32 -7.32 13.11
CA GLY A 50 13.17 -8.75 12.83
C GLY A 50 12.48 -8.97 11.48
N ASN A 51 11.31 -9.63 11.49
CA ASN A 51 10.50 -9.86 10.29
C ASN A 51 9.52 -8.70 9.99
N ASP A 52 9.45 -7.70 10.87
CA ASP A 52 8.60 -6.53 10.71
C ASP A 52 9.38 -5.29 10.32
N LEU A 53 8.65 -4.29 9.88
CA LEU A 53 9.20 -3.02 9.45
C LEU A 53 8.56 -1.89 10.23
N GLU A 54 9.38 -1.12 10.94
CA GLU A 54 8.95 0.06 11.70
C GLU A 54 9.21 1.32 10.86
N GLN A 55 8.21 2.20 10.78
CA GLN A 55 8.37 3.53 10.19
C GLN A 55 8.42 4.57 11.31
N THR A 56 9.52 5.34 11.37
CA THR A 56 9.63 6.49 12.28
C THR A 56 9.40 7.78 11.49
N VAL A 57 8.44 8.59 11.94
CA VAL A 57 8.12 9.91 11.35
C VAL A 57 8.50 11.02 12.33
N ASP A 58 9.23 12.02 11.85
CA ASP A 58 9.51 13.25 12.59
C ASP A 58 8.30 14.18 12.53
N THR A 59 7.60 14.29 13.66
CA THR A 59 6.35 15.06 13.77
C THR A 59 6.55 16.49 14.27
N ARG A 60 7.80 16.95 14.44
CA ARG A 60 8.07 18.30 14.95
C ARG A 60 7.50 19.35 13.99
N HIS A 61 6.62 20.19 14.50
CA HIS A 61 5.90 21.23 13.75
C HIS A 61 4.97 20.70 12.65
N ALA A 62 4.58 19.43 12.70
CA ALA A 62 3.62 18.87 11.76
C ALA A 62 2.20 19.34 12.09
N ALA A 63 1.43 19.64 11.05
CA ALA A 63 0.00 19.88 11.15
C ALA A 63 -0.75 18.54 11.11
N TYR A 64 -1.68 18.33 12.05
CA TYR A 64 -2.39 17.05 12.15
C TYR A 64 -3.70 17.09 11.35
N PRO A 65 -4.13 15.95 10.75
CA PRO A 65 -3.53 14.62 10.87
C PRO A 65 -2.30 14.41 9.97
N ILE A 66 -1.39 13.55 10.44
CA ILE A 66 -0.24 13.07 9.66
C ILE A 66 -0.65 11.79 8.95
N VAL A 67 -0.41 11.74 7.64
CA VAL A 67 -0.63 10.56 6.81
C VAL A 67 0.72 9.91 6.51
N MET A 68 0.82 8.60 6.71
CA MET A 68 2.00 7.78 6.42
C MET A 68 1.64 6.64 5.46
N ASP A 69 2.62 5.81 5.10
CA ASP A 69 2.42 4.69 4.19
C ASP A 69 1.28 3.73 4.65
N PRO A 70 0.45 3.22 3.73
CA PRO A 70 -0.51 2.17 4.04
C PRO A 70 0.22 0.88 4.43
N THR A 71 -0.42 0.09 5.30
CA THR A 71 0.11 -1.22 5.67
C THR A 71 -0.06 -2.20 4.52
N VAL A 72 1.04 -2.74 4.02
CA VAL A 72 1.06 -3.77 2.97
C VAL A 72 1.36 -5.13 3.58
N THR A 73 0.49 -6.12 3.37
CA THR A 73 0.77 -7.52 3.70
C THR A 73 0.56 -8.41 2.48
N THR A 74 1.24 -9.55 2.43
CA THR A 74 1.09 -10.52 1.34
C THR A 74 0.28 -11.73 1.80
N GLY A 75 -0.36 -12.40 0.86
CA GLY A 75 -1.00 -13.69 1.10
C GLY A 75 -1.33 -14.42 -0.19
N TRP A 76 -2.21 -15.41 -0.07
CA TRP A 76 -2.66 -16.24 -1.19
C TRP A 76 -4.18 -16.29 -1.23
N TRP A 77 -4.73 -16.12 -2.43
CA TRP A 77 -6.12 -16.40 -2.73
C TRP A 77 -6.16 -17.60 -3.69
N PHE A 78 -6.49 -18.78 -3.17
CA PHE A 78 -6.27 -20.06 -3.86
C PHE A 78 -4.82 -20.18 -4.37
N THR A 79 -4.62 -20.20 -5.69
CA THR A 79 -3.31 -20.31 -6.36
C THR A 79 -2.73 -18.96 -6.77
N THR A 80 -3.43 -17.86 -6.48
CA THR A 80 -3.03 -16.51 -6.89
C THR A 80 -2.39 -15.76 -5.71
N PRO A 81 -1.14 -15.30 -5.83
CA PRO A 81 -0.54 -14.44 -4.81
C PRO A 81 -1.25 -13.08 -4.79
N VAL A 82 -1.45 -12.53 -3.60
CA VAL A 82 -2.18 -11.28 -3.37
C VAL A 82 -1.45 -10.34 -2.42
N TYR A 83 -1.66 -9.03 -2.61
CA TYR A 83 -1.28 -7.97 -1.69
C TYR A 83 -2.53 -7.43 -1.00
N TYR A 84 -2.45 -7.25 0.31
CA TYR A 84 -3.46 -6.56 1.10
C TYR A 84 -2.91 -5.19 1.47
N LEU A 85 -3.61 -4.14 1.08
CA LEU A 85 -3.31 -2.77 1.50
C LEU A 85 -4.39 -2.35 2.49
N LYS A 86 -3.99 -2.07 3.73
CA LYS A 86 -4.87 -1.46 4.75
C LYS A 86 -4.43 -0.01 4.93
N TYR A 87 -5.37 0.90 4.71
CA TYR A 87 -5.22 2.31 5.03
C TYR A 87 -5.67 2.56 6.47
N ASP A 88 -5.05 3.53 7.12
CA ASP A 88 -5.55 4.10 8.36
C ASP A 88 -6.68 5.12 8.09
N TRP A 89 -7.21 5.76 9.13
CA TRP A 89 -8.33 6.71 8.97
C TRP A 89 -7.93 7.90 8.10
N SER A 90 -6.73 8.44 8.34
CA SER A 90 -6.21 9.59 7.61
C SER A 90 -5.87 9.24 6.15
N GLY A 91 -5.27 8.06 5.92
CA GLY A 91 -4.97 7.54 4.59
C GLY A 91 -6.23 7.23 3.77
N THR A 92 -7.31 6.79 4.42
CA THR A 92 -8.60 6.59 3.74
C THR A 92 -9.17 7.91 3.24
N TRP A 93 -9.10 8.98 4.03
CA TRP A 93 -9.49 10.33 3.61
C TRP A 93 -8.59 10.88 2.50
N LYS A 94 -7.29 10.64 2.56
CA LYS A 94 -6.36 11.05 1.50
C LYS A 94 -6.68 10.33 0.18
N LEU A 95 -6.92 9.02 0.23
CA LEU A 95 -7.34 8.26 -0.95
C LEU A 95 -8.65 8.80 -1.52
N LYS A 96 -9.62 9.14 -0.66
CA LYS A 96 -10.88 9.78 -1.07
C LYS A 96 -10.65 11.12 -1.77
N ASN A 97 -9.90 12.04 -1.15
CA ASN A 97 -9.65 13.36 -1.71
C ASN A 97 -8.91 13.26 -3.05
N TYR A 98 -7.95 12.35 -3.16
CA TYR A 98 -7.21 12.11 -4.40
C TYR A 98 -8.09 11.49 -5.50
N ILE A 99 -9.02 10.60 -5.14
CA ILE A 99 -10.04 10.07 -6.04
C ILE A 99 -10.94 11.20 -6.55
N ASP A 100 -11.36 12.12 -5.68
CA ASP A 100 -12.25 13.23 -6.03
C ASP A 100 -11.54 14.25 -6.94
N ASP A 101 -10.26 14.52 -6.67
CA ASP A 101 -9.43 15.45 -7.46
C ASP A 101 -8.99 14.85 -8.81
N ASN A 102 -8.54 13.59 -8.84
CA ASN A 102 -8.05 12.93 -10.04
C ASN A 102 -8.28 11.41 -10.03
N ARG A 103 -9.49 11.00 -10.42
CA ARG A 103 -9.95 9.61 -10.52
C ARG A 103 -9.01 8.68 -11.28
N THR A 104 -8.29 9.20 -12.27
CA THR A 104 -7.35 8.43 -13.11
C THR A 104 -6.02 8.14 -12.43
N LEU A 105 -5.58 8.96 -11.47
CA LEU A 105 -4.28 8.82 -10.81
C LEU A 105 -4.36 8.11 -9.45
N ALA A 106 -5.56 7.87 -8.91
CA ALA A 106 -5.75 7.13 -7.65
C ALA A 106 -5.12 5.72 -7.68
N ALA A 107 -4.95 5.13 -8.88
CA ALA A 107 -4.21 3.89 -9.08
C ALA A 107 -2.79 3.97 -8.50
N ALA A 108 -2.10 5.12 -8.57
CA ALA A 108 -0.73 5.25 -8.07
C ALA A 108 -0.65 5.07 -6.55
N LEU A 109 -1.65 5.55 -5.80
CA LEU A 109 -1.70 5.40 -4.34
C LEU A 109 -1.88 3.94 -3.91
N ILE A 110 -2.47 3.11 -4.77
CA ILE A 110 -2.73 1.71 -4.47
C ILE A 110 -1.65 0.80 -5.07
N CYS A 111 -1.24 1.06 -6.31
CA CYS A 111 -0.43 0.14 -7.10
C CYS A 111 1.07 0.33 -6.98
N ASN A 112 1.57 1.49 -6.51
CA ASN A 112 3.01 1.69 -6.32
C ASN A 112 3.60 0.79 -5.23
N PHE A 113 2.77 0.35 -4.29
CA PHE A 113 3.13 -0.58 -3.23
C PHE A 113 3.33 -2.02 -3.70
N VAL A 114 3.03 -2.32 -4.96
CA VAL A 114 3.34 -3.63 -5.54
C VAL A 114 4.85 -3.66 -5.85
N PRO A 115 5.62 -4.61 -5.30
CA PRO A 115 7.08 -4.59 -5.33
C PRO A 115 7.69 -4.85 -6.71
N THR A 116 6.98 -5.50 -7.63
CA THR A 116 7.53 -5.87 -8.95
C THR A 116 7.01 -4.93 -10.03
N THR A 117 7.85 -4.56 -11.01
CA THR A 117 7.44 -3.72 -12.15
C THR A 117 6.26 -4.33 -12.90
N VAL A 118 6.27 -5.65 -13.11
CA VAL A 118 5.17 -6.39 -13.75
C VAL A 118 3.89 -6.31 -12.90
N GLY A 119 4.01 -6.42 -11.57
CA GLY A 119 2.90 -6.29 -10.64
C GLY A 119 2.32 -4.87 -10.57
N ARG A 120 3.16 -3.81 -10.65
CA ARG A 120 2.70 -2.40 -10.69
C ARG A 120 1.84 -2.13 -11.92
N THR A 121 2.35 -2.50 -13.09
CA THR A 121 1.63 -2.35 -14.37
C THR A 121 0.33 -3.16 -14.37
N THR A 122 0.39 -4.38 -13.83
CA THR A 122 -0.78 -5.24 -13.66
C THR A 122 -1.83 -4.59 -12.77
N CYS A 123 -1.43 -4.11 -11.60
CA CYS A 123 -2.35 -3.46 -10.67
C CYS A 123 -3.01 -2.25 -11.32
N GLN A 124 -2.27 -1.44 -12.08
CA GLN A 124 -2.83 -0.31 -12.82
C GLN A 124 -3.89 -0.76 -13.85
N ALA A 125 -3.63 -1.84 -14.59
CA ALA A 125 -4.59 -2.39 -15.55
C ALA A 125 -5.87 -2.90 -14.85
N ILE A 126 -5.71 -3.59 -13.71
CA ILE A 126 -6.84 -4.09 -12.92
C ILE A 126 -7.61 -2.95 -12.28
N PHE A 127 -6.92 -1.92 -11.79
CA PHE A 127 -7.54 -0.73 -11.20
C PHE A 127 -8.55 -0.10 -12.16
N ILE A 128 -8.25 -0.03 -13.47
CA ILE A 128 -9.20 0.49 -14.47
C ILE A 128 -10.52 -0.30 -14.46
N LEU A 129 -10.46 -1.62 -14.27
CA LEU A 129 -11.63 -2.51 -14.27
C LEU A 129 -12.42 -2.39 -12.96
N VAL A 130 -11.73 -2.23 -11.83
CA VAL A 130 -12.35 -2.26 -10.49
C VAL A 130 -12.54 -0.87 -9.86
N ARG A 131 -12.14 0.21 -10.55
CA ARG A 131 -12.13 1.58 -10.01
C ARG A 131 -13.45 2.01 -9.38
N ALA A 132 -14.58 1.66 -10.00
CA ALA A 132 -15.90 2.08 -9.51
C ALA A 132 -16.20 1.46 -8.13
N ASP A 133 -15.81 0.20 -7.94
CA ASP A 133 -15.97 -0.51 -6.67
C ASP A 133 -15.00 0.00 -5.60
N ILE A 134 -13.76 0.35 -5.96
CA ILE A 134 -12.83 1.03 -5.05
C ILE A 134 -13.41 2.37 -4.57
N ILE A 135 -13.90 3.20 -5.50
CA ILE A 135 -14.48 4.51 -5.19
C ILE A 135 -15.68 4.37 -4.25
N ASP A 136 -16.58 3.45 -4.56
CA ASP A 136 -17.78 3.19 -3.75
C ASP A 136 -17.40 2.69 -2.35
N THR A 137 -16.46 1.75 -2.25
CA THR A 137 -16.00 1.23 -0.96
C THR A 137 -15.27 2.28 -0.12
N VAL A 138 -14.43 3.14 -0.73
CA VAL A 138 -13.79 4.25 -0.01
C VAL A 138 -14.82 5.23 0.54
N ASN A 139 -15.84 5.57 -0.26
CA ASN A 139 -16.94 6.44 0.19
C ASN A 139 -17.74 5.81 1.34
N ARG A 140 -18.06 4.51 1.25
CA ARG A 140 -18.73 3.77 2.32
C ARG A 140 -17.87 3.68 3.58
N ALA A 141 -16.56 3.49 3.45
CA ALA A 141 -15.63 3.45 4.58
C ALA A 141 -15.68 4.77 5.37
N ILE A 142 -15.60 5.90 4.66
CA ILE A 142 -15.69 7.23 5.28
C ILE A 142 -17.05 7.47 5.93
N ALA A 143 -18.15 7.16 5.24
CA ALA A 143 -19.48 7.29 5.81
C ALA A 143 -19.70 6.44 7.07
N ALA A 144 -19.04 5.28 7.15
CA ALA A 144 -19.13 4.36 8.27
C ALA A 144 -18.12 4.62 9.41
N GLY A 145 -17.22 5.61 9.28
CA GLY A 145 -16.15 5.80 10.27
C GLY A 145 -15.14 4.64 10.30
N LYS A 146 -14.90 4.01 9.15
CA LYS A 146 -14.06 2.81 8.97
C LYS A 146 -12.87 3.07 8.05
N CYS A 147 -11.91 2.16 8.11
CA CYS A 147 -10.66 2.21 7.36
C CYS A 147 -10.75 1.38 6.09
N TYR A 148 -10.27 1.91 4.98
CA TYR A 148 -10.26 1.22 3.69
C TYR A 148 -9.24 0.08 3.67
N LYS A 149 -9.63 -1.06 3.09
CA LYS A 149 -8.74 -2.19 2.86
C LYS A 149 -9.03 -2.84 1.51
N VAL A 150 -7.96 -3.16 0.78
CA VAL A 150 -8.06 -3.80 -0.55
C VAL A 150 -7.14 -5.00 -0.65
N ARG A 151 -7.62 -6.04 -1.32
CA ARG A 151 -6.85 -7.20 -1.76
C ARG A 151 -6.65 -7.08 -3.27
N LEU A 152 -5.40 -7.10 -3.70
CA LEU A 152 -4.99 -6.96 -5.10
C LEU A 152 -4.23 -8.22 -5.53
N PRO A 153 -4.51 -8.80 -6.69
CA PRO A 153 -3.66 -9.86 -7.24
C PRO A 153 -2.26 -9.32 -7.58
N ALA A 154 -1.25 -10.13 -7.28
CA ALA A 154 0.13 -9.87 -7.63
C ALA A 154 0.48 -10.27 -9.08
N LEU A 155 -0.39 -11.04 -9.73
CA LEU A 155 -0.25 -11.52 -11.10
C LEU A 155 -1.32 -10.90 -12.00
N GLY A 156 -0.97 -10.70 -13.28
CA GLY A 156 -1.82 -10.01 -14.24
C GLY A 156 -2.78 -10.89 -15.03
N GLY A 157 -3.71 -10.22 -15.71
CA GLY A 157 -4.75 -10.83 -16.54
C GLY A 157 -6.11 -10.91 -15.84
N ALA A 158 -7.18 -10.92 -16.64
CA ALA A 158 -8.56 -11.01 -16.15
C ALA A 158 -8.81 -12.27 -15.29
N ILE A 159 -8.00 -13.32 -15.48
CA ILE A 159 -8.02 -14.55 -14.67
C ILE A 159 -7.72 -14.32 -13.18
N ALA A 160 -7.04 -13.22 -12.84
CA ALA A 160 -6.66 -12.89 -11.47
C ALA A 160 -7.67 -11.95 -10.78
N LEU A 161 -8.67 -11.42 -11.52
CA LEU A 161 -9.74 -10.58 -10.97
C LEU A 161 -10.53 -11.24 -9.83
N PRO A 162 -10.79 -12.56 -9.83
CA PRO A 162 -11.43 -13.20 -8.69
C PRO A 162 -10.63 -13.06 -7.37
N ALA A 163 -9.31 -12.84 -7.46
CA ALA A 163 -8.46 -12.60 -6.31
C ALA A 163 -8.54 -11.15 -5.78
N TYR A 164 -9.15 -10.22 -6.52
CA TYR A 164 -9.40 -8.87 -6.06
C TYR A 164 -10.57 -8.83 -5.05
N ASP A 165 -10.48 -7.94 -4.08
CA ASP A 165 -11.58 -7.61 -3.15
C ASP A 165 -11.35 -6.24 -2.51
N SER A 166 -12.41 -5.47 -2.31
CA SER A 166 -12.36 -4.11 -1.76
C SER A 166 -13.41 -3.95 -0.69
N TYR A 167 -12.97 -3.68 0.53
CA TYR A 167 -13.82 -3.65 1.71
C TYR A 167 -13.32 -2.64 2.74
N TYR A 168 -14.04 -2.49 3.86
CA TYR A 168 -13.61 -1.64 4.97
C TYR A 168 -13.62 -2.42 6.28
N VAL A 169 -12.72 -2.03 7.17
CA VAL A 169 -12.52 -2.66 8.47
C VAL A 169 -12.54 -1.60 9.57
N THR A 170 -12.67 -2.03 10.82
CA THR A 170 -12.41 -1.13 11.95
C THR A 170 -10.95 -0.64 11.86
N CYS A 171 -10.80 0.69 11.94
CA CYS A 171 -9.54 1.32 12.25
C CYS A 171 -9.10 0.84 13.64
#